data_AF-A0A6C0LRK9-F1
#
_entry.id   AF-A0A6C0LRK9-F1
#
_cell.length_a   1.000
_cell.length_b   1.000
_cell.length_c   1.000
_cell.angle_alpha   90.00
_cell.angle_beta   90.00
_cell.angle_gamma   90.00
#
_symmetry.space_group_name_H-M   'P 1'
#
loop_
_entity.id
_entity.type
_entity.pdbx_description
1 polymer ?
#
loop_
_entity_poly.entity_id
_entity_poly.type
_entity_poly.pdbx_seq_one_letter_code
_entity_poly.pdbx_strand_id
1 'polypeptide(L)'
;MELPSMSLNIISMIDKKYTKISECLDVIQIKNICNLYKNKHISNHSITLSEIKLSTPEFTRAKFKKVKSADDILKTEDFQKKYAFFIRMVYACLKIGVEIFDDDDTLITLKNNYQLIKSIELKKKKLIYQHIELLKTYYKNPSELFSKEYRNYFDEHITKIDILEKIYKLILKLIDTDIFCKTDNLFSLILPYFYRYNEYIEEYNS
;
A
#
# COMPACT_ATOMS: atom_id res chain seq x y z
N MET A 1 12.80 -10.08 7.64
CA MET A 1 13.59 -8.83 7.58
C MET A 1 12.94 -7.75 6.73
N GLU A 2 12.18 -8.07 5.67
CA GLU A 2 11.59 -7.08 4.77
C GLU A 2 10.51 -6.17 5.41
N LEU A 3 9.52 -6.74 6.10
CA LEU A 3 8.34 -5.99 6.57
C LEU A 3 8.66 -4.79 7.50
N PRO A 4 9.50 -4.93 8.54
CA PRO A 4 9.81 -3.79 9.39
C PRO A 4 10.57 -2.67 8.67
N SER A 5 11.43 -3.01 7.70
CA SER A 5 12.09 -2.00 6.87
C SER A 5 11.09 -1.31 5.94
N MET A 6 10.13 -2.04 5.34
CA MET A 6 9.03 -1.42 4.59
C MET A 6 8.24 -0.44 5.47
N SER A 7 7.88 -0.84 6.69
CA SER A 7 7.19 0.02 7.65
C SER A 7 7.96 1.29 7.98
N LEU A 8 9.28 1.22 8.21
CA LEU A 8 10.11 2.40 8.45
C LEU A 8 10.18 3.32 7.22
N ASN A 9 10.29 2.75 6.02
CA ASN A 9 10.29 3.52 4.80
C ASN A 9 8.92 4.16 4.51
N ILE A 10 7.80 3.51 4.84
CA ILE A 10 6.45 4.12 4.77
C ILE A 10 6.41 5.37 5.63
N ILE A 11 6.83 5.27 6.90
CA ILE A 11 6.87 6.41 7.82
C ILE A 11 7.71 7.55 7.21
N SER A 12 8.93 7.24 6.74
CA SER A 12 9.81 8.25 6.13
C SER A 12 9.20 8.90 4.87
N MET A 13 8.53 8.13 4.01
CA MET A 13 7.87 8.67 2.81
C MET A 13 6.69 9.57 3.17
N ILE A 14 5.90 9.17 4.16
CA ILE A 14 4.77 9.97 4.67
C ILE A 14 5.30 11.26 5.30
N ASP A 15 6.30 11.19 6.19
CA ASP A 15 6.86 12.38 6.85
C ASP A 15 7.44 13.38 5.85
N LYS A 16 8.10 12.90 4.79
CA LYS A 16 8.63 13.77 3.73
C LYS A 16 7.55 14.45 2.91
N LYS A 17 6.45 13.74 2.61
CA LYS A 17 5.39 14.25 1.74
C LYS A 17 4.39 15.13 2.50
N TYR A 18 4.15 14.82 3.76
CA TYR A 18 3.06 15.36 4.58
C TYR A 18 3.59 16.11 5.80
N THR A 19 4.58 16.98 5.59
CA THR A 19 5.33 17.70 6.64
C THR A 19 4.47 18.66 7.49
N LYS A 20 3.34 19.14 6.95
CA LYS A 20 2.43 20.08 7.62
C LYS A 20 1.43 19.43 8.58
N ILE A 21 1.44 18.10 8.69
CA ILE A 21 0.33 17.35 9.27
C ILE A 21 0.74 16.76 10.63
N SER A 22 0.53 17.54 11.69
CA SER A 22 0.63 17.05 13.08
C SER A 22 -0.64 16.34 13.55
N GLU A 23 -1.78 16.49 12.88
CA GLU A 23 -3.10 16.11 13.42
C GLU A 23 -4.04 15.32 12.47
N CYS A 24 -3.52 14.68 11.40
CA CYS A 24 -4.37 13.79 10.58
C CYS A 24 -4.45 12.38 11.21
N LEU A 25 -5.67 11.97 11.56
CA LEU A 25 -5.96 10.66 12.15
C LEU A 25 -5.49 9.49 11.28
N ASP A 26 -5.77 9.50 9.97
CA ASP A 26 -5.40 8.39 9.07
C ASP A 26 -3.88 8.24 8.91
N VAL A 27 -3.18 9.37 8.80
CA VAL A 27 -1.71 9.40 8.75
C VAL A 27 -1.13 8.87 10.06
N ILE A 28 -1.67 9.30 11.21
CA ILE A 28 -1.25 8.82 12.54
C ILE A 28 -1.53 7.33 12.67
N GLN A 29 -2.69 6.84 12.23
CA GLN A 29 -3.04 5.43 12.26
C GLN A 29 -2.07 4.58 11.45
N ILE A 30 -1.69 5.01 10.23
CA ILE A 30 -0.66 4.32 9.43
C ILE A 30 0.65 4.24 10.16
N LYS A 31 1.10 5.36 10.72
CA LYS A 31 2.35 5.43 11.48
C LYS A 31 2.30 4.47 12.67
N ASN A 32 1.18 4.42 13.39
CA ASN A 32 0.97 3.50 14.50
C ASN A 32 1.03 2.04 14.05
N ILE A 33 0.33 1.69 12.96
CA ILE A 33 0.36 0.36 12.37
C ILE A 33 1.79 -0.03 11.96
N CYS A 34 2.51 0.88 11.30
CA CYS A 34 3.90 0.66 10.90
C CYS A 34 4.83 0.44 12.11
N ASN A 35 4.52 1.03 13.26
CA ASN A 35 5.32 0.91 14.48
C ASN A 35 5.03 -0.35 15.32
N LEU A 36 3.99 -1.15 15.00
CA LEU A 36 3.57 -2.31 15.82
C LEU A 36 4.66 -3.33 16.07
N TYR A 37 5.45 -3.66 15.03
CA TYR A 37 6.53 -4.65 15.10
C TYR A 37 7.91 -3.99 14.98
N LYS A 38 8.05 -2.76 15.46
CA LYS A 38 9.31 -2.01 15.39
C LYS A 38 10.37 -2.70 16.24
N ASN A 39 11.36 -3.30 15.58
CA ASN A 39 12.55 -3.81 16.25
C ASN A 39 13.63 -2.71 16.28
N LYS A 40 14.18 -2.44 17.46
CA LYS A 40 15.21 -1.40 17.70
C LYS A 40 16.51 -1.60 16.91
N HIS A 41 16.74 -2.79 16.35
CA HIS A 41 17.99 -3.19 15.67
C HIS A 41 17.90 -3.29 14.14
N ILE A 42 16.83 -2.80 13.51
CA ILE A 42 16.67 -2.93 12.05
C ILE A 42 17.27 -1.71 11.35
N SER A 43 18.23 -1.95 10.47
CA SER A 43 18.82 -0.94 9.60
C SER A 43 17.81 -0.50 8.53
N ASN A 44 17.84 0.80 8.20
CA ASN A 44 16.90 1.43 7.28
C ASN A 44 17.33 1.20 5.81
N HIS A 45 17.41 -0.05 5.37
CA HIS A 45 17.78 -0.38 3.99
C HIS A 45 16.57 -0.24 3.06
N SER A 46 16.75 0.44 1.93
CA SER A 46 15.68 0.63 0.93
C SER A 46 15.42 -0.67 0.18
N ILE A 47 14.20 -1.21 0.30
CA ILE A 47 13.78 -2.45 -0.38
C ILE A 47 13.30 -2.12 -1.78
N THR A 48 13.97 -2.58 -2.82
CA THR A 48 13.62 -2.36 -4.24
C THR A 48 12.23 -2.88 -4.61
N LEU A 49 11.65 -2.38 -5.70
CA LEU A 49 10.32 -2.82 -6.16
C LEU A 49 10.28 -4.31 -6.53
N SER A 50 11.36 -4.84 -7.09
CA SER A 50 11.50 -6.25 -7.47
C SER A 50 11.51 -7.20 -6.27
N GLU A 51 11.93 -6.73 -5.09
CA GLU A 51 11.93 -7.50 -3.85
C GLU A 51 10.54 -7.59 -3.20
N ILE A 52 9.55 -6.81 -3.66
CA ILE A 52 8.22 -6.79 -3.05
C ILE A 52 7.41 -8.01 -3.48
N LYS A 53 7.21 -8.96 -2.55
CA LYS A 53 6.34 -10.13 -2.73
C LYS A 53 4.87 -9.80 -2.43
N LEU A 54 4.15 -9.34 -3.44
CA LEU A 54 2.71 -9.09 -3.38
C LEU A 54 1.91 -10.40 -3.48
N SER A 55 1.30 -10.81 -2.36
CA SER A 55 0.45 -12.00 -2.26
C SER A 55 -0.78 -11.71 -1.41
N THR A 56 -1.98 -12.04 -1.90
CA THR A 56 -3.23 -11.90 -1.14
C THR A 56 -3.31 -12.97 -0.06
N PRO A 57 -3.64 -12.64 1.20
CA PRO A 57 -3.97 -13.66 2.18
C PRO A 57 -5.37 -14.23 1.90
N GLU A 58 -5.66 -15.42 2.42
CA GLU A 58 -7.05 -15.91 2.43
C GLU A 58 -7.85 -15.09 3.44
N PHE A 59 -8.85 -14.37 2.96
CA PHE A 59 -9.77 -13.63 3.82
C PHE A 59 -10.96 -14.52 4.14
N THR A 60 -10.74 -15.49 5.02
CA THR A 60 -11.82 -16.27 5.59
C THR A 60 -12.57 -15.42 6.63
N ARG A 61 -13.89 -15.62 6.75
CA ARG A 61 -14.65 -15.05 7.87
C ARG A 61 -14.00 -15.50 9.17
N ALA A 62 -13.52 -14.54 9.96
CA ALA A 62 -12.87 -14.83 11.23
C ALA A 62 -13.86 -15.54 12.15
N LYS A 63 -13.61 -16.83 12.43
CA LYS A 63 -14.37 -17.58 13.44
C LYS A 63 -13.81 -17.22 14.81
N PHE A 64 -14.13 -16.03 15.32
CA PHE A 64 -13.74 -15.63 16.67
C PHE A 64 -14.54 -16.47 17.70
N LYS A 65 -14.08 -17.70 17.96
CA LYS A 65 -14.74 -18.62 18.89
C LYS A 65 -14.35 -18.44 20.36
N LYS A 66 -13.62 -17.39 20.73
CA LYS A 66 -13.34 -17.00 22.13
C LYS A 66 -12.66 -15.64 22.16
N VAL A 67 -13.01 -14.82 23.16
CA VAL A 67 -12.38 -13.52 23.41
C VAL A 67 -10.91 -13.74 23.76
N LYS A 68 -10.03 -13.64 22.75
CA LYS A 68 -8.58 -13.53 22.93
C LYS A 68 -8.23 -12.12 23.40
N SER A 69 -7.20 -11.93 24.23
CA SER A 69 -6.72 -10.59 24.58
C SER A 69 -6.22 -9.85 23.32
N ALA A 70 -6.08 -8.52 23.36
CA ALA A 70 -5.56 -7.77 22.21
C ALA A 70 -4.17 -8.28 21.76
N ASP A 71 -3.29 -8.61 22.72
CA ASP A 71 -1.96 -9.17 22.44
C ASP A 71 -2.03 -10.54 21.78
N ASP A 72 -2.99 -11.38 22.15
CA ASP A 72 -3.19 -12.69 21.54
C ASP A 72 -3.69 -12.59 20.10
N ILE A 73 -4.45 -11.52 19.80
CA ILE A 73 -4.96 -11.23 18.45
C ILE A 73 -3.81 -10.84 17.51
N LEU A 74 -2.92 -9.95 17.96
CA LEU A 74 -1.73 -9.52 17.20
C LEU A 74 -0.76 -10.69 16.91
N LYS A 75 -0.87 -11.78 17.65
CA LYS A 75 -0.08 -13.01 17.44
C LYS A 75 -0.77 -14.02 16.50
N THR A 76 -2.01 -13.78 16.09
CA THR A 76 -2.71 -14.70 15.18
C THR A 76 -2.10 -14.67 13.79
N GLU A 77 -2.01 -15.85 13.17
CA GLU A 77 -1.50 -16.00 11.80
C GLU A 77 -2.34 -15.20 10.79
N ASP A 78 -3.66 -15.15 10.99
CA ASP A 78 -4.60 -14.38 10.17
C ASP A 78 -4.29 -12.86 10.21
N PHE A 79 -4.11 -12.29 11.41
CA PHE A 79 -3.71 -10.89 11.55
C PHE A 79 -2.34 -10.63 10.91
N GLN A 80 -1.34 -11.47 11.18
CA GLN A 80 0.01 -11.30 10.63
C GLN A 80 0.01 -11.31 9.09
N LYS A 81 -0.80 -12.18 8.48
CA LYS A 81 -0.98 -12.24 7.02
C LYS A 81 -1.65 -10.98 6.47
N LYS A 82 -2.72 -10.48 7.10
CA LYS A 82 -3.42 -9.24 6.71
C LYS A 82 -2.56 -7.99 6.90
N TYR A 83 -1.85 -7.91 8.02
CA TYR A 83 -0.87 -6.86 8.29
C TYR A 83 0.25 -6.86 7.24
N ALA A 84 0.83 -8.03 6.94
CA ALA A 84 1.87 -8.14 5.92
C ALA A 84 1.39 -7.68 4.54
N PHE A 85 0.18 -8.08 4.16
CA PHE A 85 -0.47 -7.64 2.93
C PHE A 85 -0.63 -6.12 2.90
N PHE A 86 -1.20 -5.55 3.96
CA PHE A 86 -1.41 -4.11 4.10
C PHE A 86 -0.10 -3.32 3.95
N ILE A 87 0.95 -3.68 4.70
CA ILE A 87 2.25 -3.00 4.65
C ILE A 87 2.85 -3.05 3.24
N ARG A 88 2.83 -4.22 2.59
CA ARG A 88 3.39 -4.38 1.25
C ARG A 88 2.63 -3.56 0.21
N MET A 89 1.30 -3.52 0.30
CA MET A 89 0.44 -2.73 -0.59
C MET A 89 0.73 -1.24 -0.44
N VAL A 90 0.70 -0.72 0.79
CA VAL A 90 0.97 0.70 1.07
C VAL A 90 2.38 1.08 0.63
N TYR A 91 3.38 0.25 0.96
CA TYR A 91 4.77 0.49 0.55
C TYR A 91 4.92 0.54 -0.98
N ALA A 92 4.36 -0.44 -1.71
CA ALA A 92 4.43 -0.49 -3.16
C ALA A 92 3.76 0.72 -3.81
N CYS A 93 2.57 1.10 -3.35
CA CYS A 93 1.85 2.29 -3.82
C CYS A 93 2.70 3.55 -3.62
N LEU A 94 3.18 3.80 -2.41
CA LEU A 94 4.00 4.98 -2.10
C LEU A 94 5.29 5.00 -2.93
N LYS A 95 5.98 3.86 -3.06
CA LYS A 95 7.25 3.77 -3.79
C LYS A 95 7.10 4.02 -5.30
N ILE A 96 5.98 3.62 -5.89
CA ILE A 96 5.67 3.93 -7.29
C ILE A 96 5.14 5.37 -7.42
N GLY A 97 4.72 5.99 -6.32
CA GLY A 97 4.09 7.30 -6.29
C GLY A 97 2.65 7.25 -6.78
N VAL A 98 1.92 6.20 -6.38
CA VAL A 98 0.45 6.16 -6.41
C VAL A 98 -0.05 6.99 -5.22
N GLU A 99 -1.06 7.83 -5.45
CA GLU A 99 -1.68 8.59 -4.39
C GLU A 99 -2.65 7.71 -3.61
N ILE A 100 -2.36 7.52 -2.32
CA ILE A 100 -3.20 6.73 -1.40
C ILE A 100 -4.01 7.61 -0.44
N PHE A 101 -3.74 8.92 -0.42
CA PHE A 101 -4.49 9.89 0.35
C PHE A 101 -5.16 10.89 -0.58
N ASP A 102 -6.32 11.38 -0.17
CA ASP A 102 -6.82 12.69 -0.58
C ASP A 102 -6.16 13.74 0.32
N ASP A 103 -5.64 14.78 -0.31
CA ASP A 103 -4.91 15.88 0.32
C ASP A 103 -5.59 17.15 -0.13
N ASP A 104 -6.60 17.55 0.64
CA ASP A 104 -7.23 18.86 0.50
C ASP A 104 -6.50 19.84 1.43
N ASP A 105 -6.47 21.13 1.08
CA ASP A 105 -5.75 22.17 1.84
C ASP A 105 -6.06 22.20 3.35
N THR A 106 -7.15 21.56 3.77
CA THR A 106 -7.66 21.48 5.15
C THR A 106 -7.54 20.10 5.80
N LEU A 107 -7.48 19.01 5.03
CA LEU A 107 -7.57 17.65 5.57
C LEU A 107 -6.86 16.63 4.67
N ILE A 108 -6.15 15.70 5.32
CA ILE A 108 -5.66 14.48 4.68
C ILE A 108 -6.53 13.31 5.10
N THR A 109 -7.00 12.51 4.15
CA THR A 109 -7.75 11.28 4.42
C THR A 109 -7.25 10.14 3.55
N LEU A 110 -7.33 8.90 4.03
CA LEU A 110 -7.04 7.76 3.17
C LEU A 110 -8.15 7.60 2.13
N LYS A 111 -7.74 7.47 0.87
CA LYS A 111 -8.65 7.15 -0.23
C LYS A 111 -9.40 5.85 0.05
N ASN A 112 -10.69 5.86 -0.25
CA ASN A 112 -11.48 4.64 -0.28
C ASN A 112 -11.01 3.70 -1.40
N ASN A 113 -11.46 2.46 -1.34
CA ASN A 113 -11.10 1.39 -2.25
C ASN A 113 -11.30 1.77 -3.74
N TYR A 114 -12.36 2.50 -4.06
CA TYR A 114 -12.65 2.95 -5.43
C TYR A 114 -11.72 4.09 -5.89
N GLN A 115 -11.47 5.08 -5.04
CA GLN A 115 -10.52 6.16 -5.32
C GLN A 115 -9.08 5.65 -5.45
N LEU A 116 -8.72 4.60 -4.70
CA LEU A 116 -7.44 3.94 -4.81
C LEU A 116 -7.27 3.26 -6.18
N ILE A 117 -8.29 2.53 -6.66
CA ILE A 117 -8.28 1.95 -8.02
C ILE A 117 -8.06 3.06 -9.06
N LYS A 118 -8.81 4.15 -8.97
CA LYS A 118 -8.63 5.30 -9.88
C LYS A 118 -7.20 5.84 -9.85
N SER A 119 -6.61 5.97 -8.66
CA SER A 119 -5.24 6.46 -8.50
C SER A 119 -4.21 5.50 -9.12
N ILE A 120 -4.43 4.19 -9.02
CA ILE A 120 -3.59 3.16 -9.67
C ILE A 120 -3.69 3.26 -11.20
N GLU A 121 -4.90 3.36 -11.73
CA GLU A 121 -5.15 3.51 -13.18
C GLU A 121 -4.53 4.79 -13.74
N LEU A 122 -4.75 5.92 -13.06
CA LEU A 122 -4.16 7.21 -13.42
C LEU A 122 -2.63 7.12 -13.41
N LYS A 123 -2.04 6.46 -12.40
CA LYS A 123 -0.60 6.29 -12.33
C LYS A 123 -0.07 5.44 -13.49
N LYS A 124 -0.75 4.34 -13.84
CA LYS A 124 -0.40 3.50 -15.00
C LYS A 124 -0.43 4.31 -16.29
N LYS A 125 -1.50 5.07 -16.53
CA LYS A 125 -1.63 5.96 -17.70
C LYS A 125 -0.50 6.98 -17.77
N LYS A 126 -0.17 7.62 -16.64
CA LYS A 126 0.92 8.60 -16.55
C LYS A 126 2.28 7.99 -16.89
N LEU A 127 2.59 6.80 -16.39
CA LEU A 127 3.84 6.10 -16.72
C LEU A 127 3.94 5.77 -18.21
N ILE A 128 2.86 5.26 -18.81
CA ILE A 128 2.81 4.95 -20.25
C ILE A 128 3.02 6.23 -21.06
N TYR A 129 2.31 7.31 -20.72
CA TYR A 129 2.46 8.59 -21.40
C TYR A 129 3.89 9.15 -21.30
N GLN A 130 4.49 9.10 -20.11
CA GLN A 130 5.89 9.51 -19.91
C GLN A 130 6.86 8.72 -20.79
N HIS A 131 6.64 7.40 -20.93
CA HIS A 131 7.47 6.58 -21.80
C HIS A 131 7.27 6.93 -23.29
N ILE A 132 6.03 7.17 -23.72
CA ILE A 132 5.73 7.61 -25.09
C ILE A 132 6.42 8.95 -25.42
N GLU A 133 6.37 9.93 -24.53
CA GLU A 133 7.04 11.23 -24.72
C GLU A 133 8.57 11.10 -24.79
N LEU A 134 9.14 10.20 -23.97
CA LEU A 134 10.55 9.86 -24.03
C LEU A 134 10.91 9.25 -25.40
N LEU A 135 10.13 8.29 -25.88
CA LEU A 135 10.32 7.66 -27.20
C LEU A 135 10.22 8.68 -28.34
N LYS A 136 9.27 9.62 -28.29
CA LYS A 136 9.16 10.71 -29.27
C LYS A 136 10.39 11.63 -29.28
N THR A 137 11.00 11.84 -28.11
CA THR A 137 12.23 12.64 -27.99
C THR A 137 13.41 11.90 -28.63
N TYR A 138 13.57 10.61 -28.33
CA TYR A 138 14.65 9.81 -28.92
C TYR A 138 14.45 9.48 -30.40
N TYR A 139 13.22 9.42 -30.90
CA TYR A 139 12.96 9.33 -32.34
C TYR A 139 13.62 10.50 -33.10
N LYS A 140 13.70 11.69 -32.48
CA LYS A 140 14.38 12.85 -33.07
C LYS A 140 15.91 12.73 -33.01
N ASN A 141 16.47 11.98 -32.05
CA ASN A 141 17.90 11.75 -31.83
C ASN A 141 18.23 10.26 -31.58
N PRO A 142 18.28 9.41 -32.62
CA PRO A 142 18.34 7.95 -32.47
C PRO A 142 19.58 7.41 -31.76
N SER A 143 20.69 8.17 -31.73
CA SER A 143 21.94 7.80 -31.06
C SER A 143 21.81 7.63 -29.54
N GLU A 144 20.78 8.21 -28.93
CA GLU A 144 20.54 8.14 -27.48
C GLU A 144 19.65 6.95 -27.06
N LEU A 145 18.91 6.34 -28.01
CA LEU A 145 17.92 5.27 -27.78
C LEU A 145 18.53 3.96 -27.27
N PHE A 146 19.84 3.78 -27.39
CA PHE A 146 20.58 2.62 -26.90
C PHE A 146 21.61 2.96 -25.82
N SER A 147 21.50 4.12 -25.19
CA SER A 147 22.34 4.47 -24.06
C SER A 147 22.15 3.49 -22.89
N LYS A 148 23.15 3.39 -22.02
CA LYS A 148 23.04 2.65 -20.75
C LYS A 148 21.95 3.26 -19.86
N GLU A 149 21.80 4.57 -19.93
CA GLU A 149 20.80 5.34 -19.17
C GLU A 149 19.38 4.97 -19.56
N TYR A 150 19.09 4.89 -20.87
CA TYR A 150 17.78 4.45 -21.35
C TYR A 150 17.44 3.03 -20.90
N ARG A 151 18.40 2.09 -20.96
CA ARG A 151 18.19 0.71 -20.49
C ARG A 151 17.84 0.66 -19.00
N ASN A 152 18.59 1.37 -18.17
CA ASN A 152 18.30 1.45 -16.73
C ASN A 152 16.91 2.04 -16.46
N TYR A 153 16.54 3.10 -17.17
CA TYR A 153 15.20 3.67 -17.10
C TYR A 153 14.13 2.66 -17.52
N PHE A 154 14.34 1.94 -18.63
CA PHE A 154 13.38 1.00 -19.19
C PHE A 154 13.14 -0.17 -18.23
N ASP A 155 14.19 -0.74 -17.64
CA ASP A 155 14.08 -1.79 -16.63
C ASP A 155 13.28 -1.33 -15.40
N GLU A 156 13.51 -0.10 -14.93
CA GLU A 156 12.74 0.49 -13.84
C GLU A 156 11.28 0.75 -14.24
N HIS A 157 11.04 1.20 -15.46
CA HIS A 157 9.71 1.44 -16.02
C HIS A 157 8.89 0.15 -16.07
N ILE A 158 9.45 -0.93 -16.64
CA ILE A 158 8.80 -2.24 -16.71
C ILE A 158 8.50 -2.75 -15.31
N THR A 159 9.46 -2.66 -14.38
CA THR A 159 9.25 -3.05 -12.98
C THR A 159 8.08 -2.31 -12.33
N LYS A 160 7.94 -0.99 -12.57
CA LYS A 160 6.81 -0.21 -12.05
C LYS A 160 5.47 -0.67 -12.64
N ILE A 161 5.41 -0.93 -13.95
CA ILE A 161 4.19 -1.44 -14.61
C ILE A 161 3.82 -2.81 -14.05
N ASP A 162 4.76 -3.73 -13.93
CA ASP A 162 4.54 -5.08 -13.39
C ASP A 162 3.96 -5.06 -11.97
N ILE A 163 4.48 -4.18 -11.11
CA ILE A 163 3.96 -4.05 -9.74
C ILE A 163 2.53 -3.47 -9.75
N LEU A 164 2.24 -2.47 -10.58
CA LEU A 164 0.86 -1.95 -10.70
C LEU A 164 -0.12 -3.04 -11.18
N GLU A 165 0.30 -3.89 -12.11
CA GLU A 165 -0.54 -5.02 -12.55
C GLU A 165 -0.73 -6.08 -11.48
N LYS A 166 0.31 -6.36 -10.68
CA LYS A 166 0.18 -7.23 -9.49
C LYS A 166 -0.81 -6.63 -8.50
N ILE A 167 -0.70 -5.34 -8.16
CA ILE A 167 -1.64 -4.63 -7.27
C ILE A 167 -3.07 -4.75 -7.81
N TYR A 168 -3.28 -4.48 -9.10
CA TYR A 168 -4.60 -4.58 -9.72
C TYR A 168 -5.17 -6.00 -9.64
N LYS A 169 -4.38 -7.04 -9.93
CA LYS A 169 -4.80 -8.44 -9.77
C LYS A 169 -5.17 -8.78 -8.33
N LEU A 170 -4.45 -8.24 -7.33
CA LEU A 170 -4.79 -8.44 -5.93
C LEU A 170 -6.14 -7.78 -5.59
N ILE A 171 -6.40 -6.59 -6.10
CA ILE A 171 -7.68 -5.88 -5.91
C ILE A 171 -8.83 -6.66 -6.55
N LEU A 172 -8.66 -7.16 -7.78
CA LEU A 172 -9.65 -8.03 -8.43
C LEU A 172 -9.97 -9.25 -7.57
N LYS A 173 -8.96 -9.91 -6.98
CA LYS A 173 -9.21 -11.02 -6.04
C LYS A 173 -10.03 -10.60 -4.83
N LEU A 174 -9.87 -9.37 -4.31
CA LEU A 174 -10.68 -8.86 -3.20
C LEU A 174 -12.14 -8.61 -3.63
N ILE A 175 -12.36 -8.24 -4.89
CA ILE A 175 -13.69 -8.08 -5.49
C ILE A 175 -14.35 -9.45 -5.66
N ASP A 176 -13.64 -10.41 -6.25
CA ASP A 176 -14.13 -11.77 -6.50
C ASP A 176 -14.53 -12.51 -5.21
N THR A 177 -13.91 -12.14 -4.09
CA THR A 177 -14.17 -12.71 -2.76
C THR A 177 -15.12 -11.85 -1.91
N ASP A 178 -15.73 -10.81 -2.49
CA ASP A 178 -16.73 -9.94 -1.85
C ASP A 178 -16.22 -9.27 -0.56
N ILE A 179 -14.91 -9.03 -0.48
CA ILE A 179 -14.26 -8.28 0.61
C ILE A 179 -14.23 -6.81 0.24
N PHE A 180 -13.95 -6.52 -1.03
CA PHE A 180 -13.86 -5.16 -1.55
C PHE A 180 -15.14 -4.37 -1.27
N CYS A 181 -16.30 -5.00 -1.47
CA CYS A 181 -17.61 -4.40 -1.20
C CYS A 181 -17.93 -4.24 0.29
N LYS A 182 -17.23 -4.98 1.17
CA LYS A 182 -17.42 -4.95 2.63
C LYS A 182 -16.37 -4.09 3.35
N THR A 183 -15.48 -3.45 2.62
CA THR A 183 -14.40 -2.63 3.17
C THR A 183 -14.41 -1.28 2.49
N ASP A 184 -14.35 -0.22 3.29
CA ASP A 184 -14.32 1.13 2.74
C ASP A 184 -12.94 1.44 2.16
N ASN A 185 -11.88 1.05 2.87
CA ASN A 185 -10.51 1.25 2.44
C ASN A 185 -9.57 0.12 2.92
N LEU A 186 -8.29 0.18 2.52
CA LEU A 186 -7.31 -0.83 2.91
C LEU A 186 -7.08 -0.90 4.44
N PHE A 187 -7.32 0.17 5.22
CA PHE A 187 -7.28 0.06 6.69
C PHE A 187 -8.33 -0.89 7.21
N SER A 188 -9.52 -0.90 6.62
CA SER A 188 -10.64 -1.73 7.10
C SER A 188 -10.29 -3.22 7.16
N LEU A 189 -9.24 -3.67 6.44
CA LEU A 189 -8.74 -5.05 6.49
C LEU A 189 -8.04 -5.41 7.81
N ILE A 190 -7.50 -4.41 8.51
CA ILE A 190 -6.73 -4.58 9.75
C ILE A 190 -7.33 -3.80 10.93
N LEU A 191 -8.16 -2.79 10.67
CA LEU A 191 -8.84 -1.95 11.66
C LEU A 191 -9.66 -2.73 12.72
N PRO A 192 -10.43 -3.78 12.36
CA PRO A 192 -11.21 -4.55 13.33
C PRO A 192 -10.38 -5.23 14.42
N TYR A 193 -9.06 -5.35 14.21
CA TYR A 193 -8.14 -5.93 15.19
C TYR A 193 -7.57 -4.89 16.17
N PHE A 194 -7.65 -3.59 15.84
CA PHE A 194 -7.18 -2.49 16.68
C PHE A 194 -8.31 -1.83 17.46
N TYR A 195 -9.51 -1.80 16.90
CA TYR A 195 -10.70 -1.24 17.53
C TYR A 195 -11.65 -2.36 17.94
N ARG A 196 -11.39 -2.99 19.09
CA ARG A 196 -12.50 -3.50 19.89
C ARG A 196 -13.20 -2.31 20.54
N TYR A 197 -14.01 -1.58 19.78
CA TYR A 197 -15.16 -0.96 20.41
C TYR A 197 -16.09 -2.10 20.80
N ASN A 198 -16.07 -2.48 22.07
CA ASN A 198 -17.31 -2.87 22.71
C ASN A 198 -18.32 -1.72 22.40
N GLU A 199 -19.50 -2.08 21.91
CA GLU A 199 -20.72 -1.24 21.76
C GLU A 199 -21.07 -0.62 20.39
N TYR A 200 -20.19 -0.51 19.38
CA TYR A 200 -20.58 0.17 18.11
C TYR A 200 -20.30 -0.58 16.79
N ILE A 201 -19.72 -1.79 16.83
CA ILE A 201 -19.62 -2.68 15.65
C ILE A 201 -20.63 -3.83 15.78
N GLU A 202 -21.86 -3.54 16.20
CA GLU A 202 -22.95 -4.53 16.17
C GLU A 202 -23.76 -4.49 14.87
N GLU A 203 -23.48 -3.59 13.90
CA GLU A 203 -24.33 -3.46 12.70
C GLU A 203 -23.59 -3.53 11.35
N TYR A 204 -22.59 -4.39 11.20
CA TYR A 204 -22.07 -4.77 9.87
C TYR A 204 -22.29 -6.24 9.51
N ASN A 205 -23.04 -6.99 10.33
CA ASN A 205 -23.44 -8.37 10.06
C ASN A 205 -24.95 -8.61 10.26
N SER A 206 -25.77 -7.59 10.01
CA SER A 206 -27.23 -7.72 9.87
C SER A 206 -27.58 -7.98 8.40
#